data_AF-A0A7X6U7W2-F1
#
_entry.id   AF-A0A7X6U7W2-F1
#
_cell.length_a   1.000
_cell.length_b   1.000
_cell.length_c   1.000
_cell.angle_alpha   90.00
_cell.angle_beta   90.00
_cell.angle_gamma   90.00
#
_symmetry.space_group_name_H-M   'P 1'
#
loop_
_entity.id
_entity.type
_entity.pdbx_description
1 polymer ?
#
loop_
_entity_poly.entity_id
_entity_poly.type
_entity_poly.pdbx_seq_one_letter_code
_entity_poly.pdbx_strand_id
1 'polypeptide(L)'
;QTQLRAATLLVESIRRGKLPRSVLVRVPLIITGDKVITAAEPMHSIIRACVDVSRQDGILDASVFNGQPWVDAPQTGASAVVVVQDDDHMPIAGKLAGDLGRMLWDARDRYRFQAVAVEPGSAIRQALASQDGPVFISDSGDNTTAGAPGDRVDLLEDMLRHDLKQVLLAGLTAAQSVAYCRTAAIGQEVLFPESVTDTFACLMRRKGLQPILQSRGRLLGWYGEDAGACAVLSLPGIDMLLTHKRCAVISPAIIESAGLVFADYRVIVVKLGYLYPDLAAVAKKAYMAMTPGASCEQIESIPYRVVSRPVYPIDRDFDWIPANSNPAG
;
A
#
# COMPACT_ATOMS: atom_id res chain seq x y z
N GLN A 1 -17.19 -4.99 -10.29
CA GLN A 1 -17.11 -6.13 -11.23
C GLN A 1 -16.93 -7.46 -10.48
N THR A 2 -15.88 -7.64 -9.66
CA THR A 2 -15.64 -8.88 -8.89
C THR A 2 -16.82 -9.30 -8.01
N GLN A 3 -17.42 -8.37 -7.26
CA GLN A 3 -18.62 -8.65 -6.44
C GLN A 3 -19.79 -9.18 -7.27
N LEU A 4 -20.06 -8.56 -8.43
CA LEU A 4 -21.13 -8.99 -9.32
C LEU A 4 -20.86 -10.39 -9.86
N ARG A 5 -19.62 -10.67 -10.29
CA ARG A 5 -19.22 -12.01 -10.77
C ARG A 5 -19.42 -13.07 -9.69
N ALA A 6 -18.97 -12.82 -8.46
CA ALA A 6 -19.16 -13.74 -7.34
C ALA A 6 -20.66 -14.00 -7.04
N ALA A 7 -21.48 -12.96 -7.03
CA ALA A 7 -22.93 -13.10 -6.82
C ALA A 7 -23.61 -13.88 -7.96
N THR A 8 -23.23 -13.62 -9.20
CA THR A 8 -23.73 -14.36 -10.37
C THR A 8 -23.37 -15.85 -10.27
N LEU A 9 -22.10 -16.17 -10.00
CA LEU A 9 -21.65 -17.55 -9.85
C LEU A 9 -22.37 -18.27 -8.71
N LEU A 10 -22.57 -17.61 -7.56
CA LEU A 10 -23.34 -18.17 -6.45
C LEU A 10 -24.77 -18.55 -6.86
N VAL A 11 -25.48 -17.63 -7.54
CA VAL A 11 -26.86 -17.87 -8.00
C VAL A 11 -26.90 -19.01 -9.03
N GLU A 12 -25.93 -19.07 -9.94
CA GLU A 12 -25.83 -20.15 -10.91
C GLU A 12 -25.59 -21.51 -10.26
N SER A 13 -24.69 -21.60 -9.29
CA SER A 13 -24.43 -22.83 -8.53
C SER A 13 -25.68 -23.33 -7.81
N ILE A 14 -26.44 -22.43 -7.16
CA ILE A 14 -27.70 -22.78 -6.50
C ILE A 14 -28.71 -23.32 -7.52
N ARG A 15 -28.88 -22.66 -8.66
CA ARG A 15 -29.85 -23.06 -9.70
C ARG A 15 -29.50 -24.41 -10.34
N ARG A 16 -28.21 -24.69 -10.53
CA ARG A 16 -27.73 -25.96 -11.10
C ARG A 16 -27.74 -27.10 -10.08
N GLY A 17 -27.89 -26.81 -8.78
CA GLY A 17 -27.78 -27.81 -7.72
C GLY A 17 -26.39 -28.44 -7.63
N LYS A 18 -25.36 -27.75 -8.14
CA LYS A 18 -23.96 -28.22 -8.12
C LYS A 18 -23.16 -27.40 -7.11
N LEU A 19 -22.38 -28.08 -6.29
CA LEU A 19 -21.47 -27.45 -5.34
C LEU A 19 -20.11 -27.20 -6.02
N PRO A 20 -19.68 -25.93 -6.18
CA PRO A 20 -18.38 -25.62 -6.74
C PRO A 20 -17.24 -26.22 -5.93
N ARG A 21 -16.16 -26.58 -6.61
CA ARG A 21 -14.90 -26.99 -5.99
C ARG A 21 -13.80 -26.02 -6.37
N SER A 22 -12.77 -25.91 -5.54
CA SER A 22 -11.62 -25.04 -5.81
C SER A 22 -10.32 -25.79 -5.61
N VAL A 23 -9.38 -25.57 -6.52
CA VAL A 23 -7.98 -25.95 -6.33
C VAL A 23 -7.17 -24.69 -6.08
N LEU A 24 -6.32 -24.72 -5.05
CA LEU A 24 -5.39 -23.66 -4.71
C LEU A 24 -3.96 -24.20 -4.82
N VAL A 25 -3.15 -23.53 -5.63
CA VAL A 25 -1.71 -23.79 -5.75
C VAL A 25 -0.95 -22.64 -5.09
N ARG A 26 -0.17 -22.95 -4.05
CA ARG A 26 0.74 -21.99 -3.43
C ARG A 26 2.05 -21.93 -4.21
N VAL A 27 2.50 -20.71 -4.48
CA VAL A 27 3.77 -20.43 -5.12
C VAL A 27 4.72 -19.88 -4.05
N PRO A 28 5.93 -20.42 -3.89
CA PRO A 28 6.91 -19.96 -2.90
C PRO A 28 7.57 -18.64 -3.34
N LEU A 29 6.74 -17.62 -3.50
CA LEU A 29 7.06 -16.34 -4.09
C LEU A 29 6.38 -15.22 -3.30
N ILE A 30 7.17 -14.31 -2.74
CA ILE A 30 6.69 -13.11 -2.07
C ILE A 30 7.14 -11.90 -2.89
N ILE A 31 6.19 -11.10 -3.35
CA ILE A 31 6.47 -9.87 -4.09
C ILE A 31 5.70 -8.75 -3.41
N THR A 32 6.23 -7.52 -3.45
CA THR A 32 5.50 -6.37 -2.93
C THR A 32 4.38 -5.96 -3.86
N GLY A 33 3.27 -5.47 -3.27
CA GLY A 33 2.09 -5.01 -4.02
C GLY A 33 2.44 -4.00 -5.12
N ASP A 34 3.43 -3.16 -4.82
CA ASP A 34 3.94 -2.07 -5.64
C ASP A 34 4.74 -2.53 -6.87
N LYS A 35 5.09 -3.83 -6.96
CA LYS A 35 5.71 -4.45 -8.15
C LYS A 35 4.73 -5.29 -8.98
N VAL A 36 3.49 -5.49 -8.54
CA VAL A 36 2.50 -6.37 -9.18
C VAL A 36 1.28 -5.63 -9.72
N ILE A 37 1.49 -4.44 -10.25
CA ILE A 37 0.44 -3.62 -10.87
C ILE A 37 -0.11 -4.34 -12.11
N THR A 38 -1.41 -4.64 -12.11
CA THR A 38 -2.08 -5.48 -13.12
C THR A 38 -2.12 -4.87 -14.52
N ALA A 39 -1.97 -3.55 -14.63
CA ALA A 39 -1.91 -2.86 -15.91
C ALA A 39 -0.54 -3.00 -16.62
N ALA A 40 0.49 -3.50 -15.92
CA ALA A 40 1.84 -3.64 -16.46
C ALA A 40 2.27 -5.12 -16.53
N GLU A 41 3.20 -5.41 -17.43
CA GLU A 41 3.87 -6.71 -17.49
C GLU A 41 4.75 -6.90 -16.23
N PRO A 42 4.83 -8.13 -15.68
CA PRO A 42 4.26 -9.38 -16.21
C PRO A 42 2.80 -9.64 -15.82
N MET A 43 2.24 -8.86 -14.89
CA MET A 43 0.90 -9.13 -14.34
C MET A 43 -0.21 -8.98 -15.37
N HIS A 44 -0.08 -8.07 -16.34
CA HIS A 44 -1.07 -7.91 -17.42
C HIS A 44 -1.33 -9.24 -18.16
N SER A 45 -0.26 -9.92 -18.59
CA SER A 45 -0.38 -11.21 -19.27
C SER A 45 -0.89 -12.34 -18.36
N ILE A 46 -0.51 -12.33 -17.07
CA ILE A 46 -0.99 -13.32 -16.09
C ILE A 46 -2.50 -13.15 -15.83
N ILE A 47 -2.97 -11.93 -15.64
CA ILE A 47 -4.40 -11.64 -15.45
C ILE A 47 -5.21 -12.00 -16.71
N ARG A 48 -4.67 -11.75 -17.92
CA ARG A 48 -5.31 -12.20 -19.16
C ARG A 48 -5.43 -13.74 -19.21
N ALA A 49 -4.39 -14.47 -18.80
CA ALA A 49 -4.46 -15.92 -18.72
C ALA A 49 -5.54 -16.40 -17.75
N CYS A 50 -5.72 -15.75 -16.58
CA CYS A 50 -6.84 -16.05 -15.67
C CYS A 50 -8.21 -15.89 -16.36
N VAL A 51 -8.39 -14.84 -17.17
CA VAL A 51 -9.64 -14.62 -17.93
C VAL A 51 -9.85 -15.73 -18.96
N ASP A 52 -8.81 -16.13 -19.68
CA ASP A 52 -8.90 -17.18 -20.69
C ASP A 52 -9.17 -18.56 -20.07
N VAL A 53 -8.55 -18.85 -18.91
CA VAL A 53 -8.85 -20.05 -18.11
C VAL A 53 -10.31 -20.07 -17.66
N SER A 54 -10.84 -18.92 -17.22
CA SER A 54 -12.24 -18.80 -16.75
C SER A 54 -13.28 -18.98 -17.86
N ARG A 55 -12.87 -19.02 -19.14
CA ARG A 55 -13.76 -19.26 -20.29
C ARG A 55 -13.83 -20.72 -20.72
N GLN A 56 -13.02 -21.59 -20.12
CA GLN A 56 -13.01 -23.01 -20.44
C GLN A 56 -14.23 -23.72 -19.85
N ASP A 57 -14.65 -24.81 -20.48
CA ASP A 57 -15.81 -25.57 -20.03
C ASP A 57 -15.61 -26.11 -18.60
N GLY A 58 -16.66 -25.96 -17.79
CA GLY A 58 -16.68 -26.34 -16.38
C GLY A 58 -15.82 -25.51 -15.41
N ILE A 59 -15.11 -24.49 -15.88
CA ILE A 59 -14.41 -23.52 -15.04
C ILE A 59 -15.33 -22.35 -14.71
N LEU A 60 -15.47 -22.04 -13.43
CA LEU A 60 -16.31 -20.93 -12.95
C LEU A 60 -15.52 -19.63 -12.79
N ASP A 61 -14.29 -19.72 -12.28
CA ASP A 61 -13.39 -18.57 -12.11
C ASP A 61 -11.94 -19.05 -11.99
N ALA A 62 -11.01 -18.23 -12.44
CA ALA A 62 -9.60 -18.38 -12.14
C ALA A 62 -9.02 -17.04 -11.70
N SER A 63 -8.21 -17.09 -10.66
CA SER A 63 -7.64 -15.91 -10.02
C SER A 63 -6.22 -16.19 -9.53
N VAL A 64 -5.37 -15.17 -9.57
CA VAL A 64 -4.07 -15.18 -8.90
C VAL A 64 -4.06 -14.15 -7.78
N PHE A 65 -3.37 -14.47 -6.71
CA PHE A 65 -3.19 -13.60 -5.55
C PHE A 65 -1.70 -13.43 -5.31
N ASN A 66 -1.26 -12.19 -5.11
CA ASN A 66 0.12 -11.91 -4.73
C ASN A 66 0.45 -12.30 -3.28
N GLY A 67 -0.58 -12.37 -2.43
CA GLY A 67 -0.40 -12.46 -0.98
C GLY A 67 -0.05 -11.10 -0.35
N GLN A 68 -0.06 -11.06 0.98
CA GLN A 68 0.34 -9.89 1.77
C GLN A 68 1.77 -10.12 2.28
N PRO A 69 2.80 -9.49 1.71
CA PRO A 69 4.17 -9.77 2.06
C PRO A 69 4.47 -9.46 3.53
N TRP A 70 3.79 -8.50 4.16
CA TRP A 70 4.05 -8.10 5.54
C TRP A 70 3.38 -8.99 6.62
N VAL A 71 2.73 -10.07 6.22
CA VAL A 71 2.19 -11.08 7.15
C VAL A 71 3.17 -12.24 7.23
N ASP A 72 3.67 -12.55 8.42
CA ASP A 72 4.55 -13.70 8.64
C ASP A 72 3.74 -14.93 9.04
N ALA A 73 3.30 -15.70 8.03
CA ALA A 73 2.49 -16.90 8.21
C ALA A 73 2.91 -18.01 7.24
N PRO A 74 2.60 -19.29 7.50
CA PRO A 74 3.00 -20.39 6.62
C PRO A 74 2.41 -20.28 5.20
N GLN A 75 1.27 -19.59 5.06
CA GLN A 75 0.55 -19.38 3.81
C GLN A 75 0.94 -18.08 3.08
N THR A 76 1.90 -17.31 3.59
CA THR A 76 2.35 -16.07 2.96
C THR A 76 3.02 -16.36 1.61
N GLY A 77 2.60 -15.61 0.60
CA GLY A 77 3.13 -15.69 -0.75
C GLY A 77 2.02 -15.71 -1.80
N ALA A 78 2.46 -15.80 -3.04
CA ALA A 78 1.58 -15.82 -4.18
C ALA A 78 0.83 -17.17 -4.29
N SER A 79 -0.35 -17.13 -4.89
CA SER A 79 -1.14 -18.33 -5.16
C SER A 79 -1.98 -18.19 -6.41
N ALA A 80 -2.32 -19.33 -7.01
CA ALA A 80 -3.29 -19.44 -8.09
C ALA A 80 -4.47 -20.28 -7.61
N VAL A 81 -5.69 -19.84 -7.94
CA VAL A 81 -6.93 -20.52 -7.60
C VAL A 81 -7.75 -20.72 -8.86
N VAL A 82 -8.24 -21.95 -9.05
CA VAL A 82 -9.21 -22.28 -10.10
C VAL A 82 -10.43 -22.89 -9.42
N VAL A 83 -11.60 -22.32 -9.70
CA VAL A 83 -12.90 -22.77 -9.21
C VAL A 83 -13.63 -23.47 -10.35
N VAL A 84 -14.15 -24.66 -10.09
CA VAL A 84 -14.86 -25.49 -11.05
C VAL A 84 -16.27 -25.81 -10.58
N GLN A 85 -17.12 -26.19 -11.52
CA GLN A 85 -18.54 -26.41 -11.26
C GLN A 85 -18.86 -27.67 -10.43
N ASP A 86 -17.99 -28.69 -10.47
CA ASP A 86 -18.18 -29.98 -9.79
C ASP A 86 -16.87 -30.79 -9.70
N ASP A 87 -16.96 -31.99 -9.11
CA ASP A 87 -15.84 -32.90 -8.87
C ASP A 87 -15.20 -33.44 -10.17
N ASP A 88 -15.95 -33.57 -11.27
CA ASP A 88 -15.46 -34.13 -12.54
C ASP A 88 -14.38 -33.24 -13.18
N HIS A 89 -14.40 -31.95 -12.88
CA HIS A 89 -13.47 -30.95 -13.40
C HIS A 89 -12.26 -30.69 -12.49
N MET A 90 -12.15 -31.38 -11.35
CA MET A 90 -11.01 -31.22 -10.43
C MET A 90 -9.65 -31.54 -11.04
N PRO A 91 -9.48 -32.58 -11.89
CA PRO A 91 -8.18 -32.86 -12.51
C PRO A 91 -7.69 -31.74 -13.44
N ILE A 92 -8.59 -31.15 -14.24
CA ILE A 92 -8.23 -30.02 -15.12
C ILE A 92 -7.97 -28.75 -14.31
N ALA A 93 -8.72 -28.53 -13.22
CA ALA A 93 -8.49 -27.42 -12.29
C ALA A 93 -7.07 -27.41 -11.71
N GLY A 94 -6.57 -28.57 -11.26
CA GLY A 94 -5.22 -28.70 -10.71
C GLY A 94 -4.13 -28.35 -11.73
N LYS A 95 -4.28 -28.83 -12.97
CA LYS A 95 -3.37 -28.46 -14.06
C LYS A 95 -3.39 -26.95 -14.33
N LEU A 96 -4.57 -26.36 -14.48
CA LEU A 96 -4.73 -24.94 -14.80
C LEU A 96 -4.21 -24.03 -13.68
N ALA A 97 -4.48 -24.37 -12.41
CA ALA A 97 -3.94 -23.66 -11.26
C ALA A 97 -2.41 -23.78 -11.19
N GLY A 98 -1.86 -24.97 -11.50
CA GLY A 98 -0.42 -25.20 -11.61
C GLY A 98 0.22 -24.34 -12.70
N ASP A 99 -0.39 -24.29 -13.89
CA ASP A 99 0.09 -23.48 -15.02
C ASP A 99 0.10 -21.99 -14.67
N LEU A 100 -0.97 -21.46 -14.07
CA LEU A 100 -1.04 -20.07 -13.60
C LEU A 100 -0.01 -19.79 -12.48
N GLY A 101 0.16 -20.73 -11.54
CA GLY A 101 1.19 -20.65 -10.51
C GLY A 101 2.61 -20.62 -11.10
N ARG A 102 2.85 -21.41 -12.15
CA ARG A 102 4.13 -21.44 -12.87
C ARG A 102 4.39 -20.12 -13.60
N MET A 103 3.37 -19.48 -14.17
CA MET A 103 3.51 -18.15 -14.76
C MET A 103 3.97 -17.10 -13.73
N LEU A 104 3.41 -17.13 -12.50
CA LEU A 104 3.86 -16.26 -11.41
C LEU A 104 5.33 -16.51 -11.07
N TRP A 105 5.71 -17.77 -10.90
CA TRP A 105 7.07 -18.21 -10.56
C TRP A 105 8.11 -17.84 -11.63
N ASP A 106 7.83 -18.14 -12.90
CA ASP A 106 8.76 -17.86 -14.00
C ASP A 106 8.94 -16.36 -14.26
N ALA A 107 7.99 -15.54 -13.81
CA ALA A 107 8.09 -14.09 -13.85
C ALA A 107 8.82 -13.46 -12.66
N ARG A 108 9.27 -14.24 -11.65
CA ARG A 108 9.85 -13.74 -10.38
C ARG A 108 10.93 -12.68 -10.53
N ASP A 109 11.80 -12.80 -11.52
CA ASP A 109 12.88 -11.84 -11.77
C ASP A 109 12.47 -10.65 -12.65
N ARG A 110 11.20 -10.55 -13.07
CA ARG A 110 10.68 -9.51 -13.97
C ARG A 110 9.82 -8.45 -13.28
N TYR A 111 9.39 -8.68 -12.05
CA TYR A 111 8.59 -7.71 -11.30
C TYR A 111 9.41 -6.47 -10.93
N ARG A 112 8.86 -5.27 -11.17
CA ARG A 112 9.56 -3.99 -10.97
C ARG A 112 8.61 -2.94 -10.39
N PHE A 113 9.17 -2.03 -9.61
CA PHE A 113 8.45 -0.82 -9.19
C PHE A 113 8.18 0.07 -10.41
N GLN A 114 7.00 0.67 -10.47
CA GLN A 114 6.69 1.68 -11.50
C GLN A 114 7.24 3.06 -11.13
N ALA A 115 7.25 3.39 -9.84
CA ALA A 115 7.85 4.63 -9.35
C ALA A 115 9.38 4.51 -9.27
N VAL A 116 10.06 5.66 -9.30
CA VAL A 116 11.50 5.73 -9.04
C VAL A 116 11.74 5.44 -7.56
N ALA A 117 12.03 4.16 -7.26
CA ALA A 117 12.32 3.66 -5.93
C ALA A 117 13.77 3.98 -5.53
N VAL A 118 13.95 4.75 -4.46
CA VAL A 118 15.28 5.19 -4.00
C VAL A 118 15.33 5.24 -2.47
N GLU A 119 16.54 5.30 -1.93
CA GLU A 119 16.78 5.54 -0.51
C GLU A 119 16.09 6.83 -0.02
N PRO A 120 15.55 6.87 1.21
CA PRO A 120 14.75 7.99 1.72
C PRO A 120 15.43 9.37 1.58
N GLY A 121 16.68 9.50 1.99
CA GLY A 121 17.42 10.76 1.85
C GLY A 121 17.67 11.16 0.39
N SER A 122 17.74 10.19 -0.53
CA SER A 122 17.81 10.47 -1.97
C SER A 122 16.49 11.01 -2.52
N ALA A 123 15.36 10.42 -2.10
CA ALA A 123 14.02 10.92 -2.46
C ALA A 123 13.84 12.38 -2.01
N ILE A 124 14.21 12.70 -0.77
CA ILE A 124 14.14 14.06 -0.22
C ILE A 124 14.99 15.03 -1.05
N ARG A 125 16.28 14.74 -1.25
CA ARG A 125 17.19 15.63 -1.99
C ARG A 125 16.72 15.86 -3.42
N GLN A 126 16.30 14.80 -4.11
CA GLN A 126 15.87 14.92 -5.50
C GLN A 126 14.53 15.65 -5.64
N ALA A 127 13.59 15.45 -4.70
CA ALA A 127 12.32 16.16 -4.72
C ALA A 127 12.51 17.66 -4.44
N LEU A 128 13.33 18.02 -3.44
CA LEU A 128 13.62 19.42 -3.12
C LEU A 128 14.39 20.15 -4.23
N ALA A 129 15.23 19.43 -4.99
CA ALA A 129 15.97 19.99 -6.12
C ALA A 129 15.12 20.17 -7.40
N SER A 130 13.92 19.61 -7.45
CA SER A 130 13.05 19.69 -8.64
C SER A 130 12.60 21.12 -8.92
N GLN A 131 12.64 21.51 -10.20
CA GLN A 131 12.12 22.80 -10.66
C GLN A 131 10.62 22.72 -10.98
N ASP A 132 10.17 21.58 -11.50
CA ASP A 132 8.76 21.29 -11.78
C ASP A 132 8.05 20.70 -10.54
N GLY A 133 6.77 21.02 -10.35
CA GLY A 133 5.96 20.52 -9.25
C GLY A 133 4.45 20.46 -9.57
N PRO A 134 3.66 19.73 -8.77
CA PRO A 134 4.07 19.08 -7.52
C PRO A 134 4.87 17.79 -7.71
N VAL A 135 5.86 17.56 -6.85
CA VAL A 135 6.63 16.32 -6.74
C VAL A 135 6.16 15.54 -5.53
N PHE A 136 5.90 14.25 -5.70
CA PHE A 136 5.48 13.38 -4.61
C PHE A 136 6.64 12.54 -4.07
N ILE A 137 6.64 12.34 -2.76
CA ILE A 137 7.44 11.34 -2.06
C ILE A 137 6.48 10.37 -1.35
N SER A 138 6.47 9.12 -1.78
CA SER A 138 5.75 8.03 -1.12
C SER A 138 6.64 7.44 -0.02
N ASP A 139 6.23 7.60 1.25
CA ASP A 139 6.85 6.95 2.42
C ASP A 139 6.36 5.50 2.51
N SER A 140 7.04 4.60 1.80
CA SER A 140 6.52 3.27 1.50
C SER A 140 6.49 2.34 2.71
N GLY A 141 7.44 2.48 3.64
CA GLY A 141 7.53 1.69 4.86
C GLY A 141 6.41 1.95 5.87
N ASP A 142 5.67 3.04 5.69
CA ASP A 142 4.53 3.43 6.52
C ASP A 142 3.26 3.67 5.70
N ASN A 143 3.06 2.84 4.68
CA ASN A 143 1.94 2.87 3.76
C ASN A 143 0.61 2.46 4.44
N THR A 144 -0.27 3.43 4.62
CA THR A 144 -1.58 3.24 5.29
C THR A 144 -2.53 2.34 4.50
N THR A 145 -2.36 2.21 3.18
CA THR A 145 -3.17 1.29 2.35
C THR A 145 -2.65 -0.14 2.38
N ALA A 146 -1.40 -0.34 2.81
CA ALA A 146 -0.80 -1.65 3.06
C ALA A 146 -1.09 -2.18 4.48
N GLY A 147 -1.74 -1.37 5.33
CA GLY A 147 -2.07 -1.71 6.72
C GLY A 147 -1.13 -1.11 7.77
N ALA A 148 -0.11 -0.34 7.37
CA ALA A 148 0.75 0.37 8.31
C ALA A 148 -0.04 1.43 9.11
N PRO A 149 0.41 1.83 10.31
CA PRO A 149 -0.30 2.82 11.13
C PRO A 149 -0.31 4.24 10.56
N GLY A 150 0.71 4.62 9.78
CA GLY A 150 0.87 5.98 9.27
C GLY A 150 1.44 6.96 10.30
N ASP A 151 2.03 6.47 11.40
CA ASP A 151 2.50 7.26 12.55
C ASP A 151 4.03 7.45 12.60
N ARG A 152 4.77 6.97 11.59
CA ARG A 152 6.24 7.11 11.58
C ARG A 152 6.67 8.52 11.23
N VAL A 153 7.69 9.01 11.93
CA VAL A 153 8.21 10.38 11.77
C VAL A 153 9.66 10.40 11.24
N ASP A 154 10.23 9.25 10.87
CA ASP A 154 11.63 9.14 10.44
C ASP A 154 11.91 10.01 9.21
N LEU A 155 11.02 9.97 8.21
CA LEU A 155 11.15 10.78 7.00
C LEU A 155 10.98 12.28 7.30
N LEU A 156 10.02 12.65 8.16
CA LEU A 156 9.85 14.03 8.63
C LEU A 156 11.11 14.53 9.35
N GLU A 157 11.69 13.73 10.24
CA GLU A 157 12.89 14.08 10.98
C GLU A 157 14.09 14.33 10.05
N ASP A 158 14.23 13.54 8.98
CA ASP A 158 15.28 13.74 7.98
C ASP A 158 15.02 15.00 7.15
N MET A 159 13.77 15.24 6.73
CA MET A 159 13.38 16.44 5.99
C MET A 159 13.65 17.74 6.77
N LEU A 160 13.45 17.74 8.09
CA LEU A 160 13.71 18.90 8.95
C LEU A 160 15.20 19.30 9.03
N ARG A 161 16.10 18.56 8.36
CA ARG A 161 17.53 18.92 8.21
C ARG A 161 17.81 19.75 6.97
N HIS A 162 16.81 19.96 6.12
CA HIS A 162 16.92 20.69 4.87
C HIS A 162 16.21 22.04 4.96
N ASP A 163 16.56 22.96 4.07
CA ASP A 163 15.77 24.17 3.84
C ASP A 163 14.51 23.79 3.06
N LEU A 164 13.36 23.82 3.74
CA LEU A 164 12.09 23.42 3.18
C LEU A 164 11.34 24.64 2.64
N LYS A 165 10.63 24.47 1.53
CA LYS A 165 9.78 25.51 0.96
C LYS A 165 8.59 24.87 0.26
N GLN A 166 7.39 25.26 0.66
CA GLN A 166 6.14 24.76 0.06
C GLN A 166 6.06 23.23 0.11
N VAL A 167 6.37 22.66 1.28
CA VAL A 167 6.34 21.23 1.52
C VAL A 167 5.10 20.85 2.31
N LEU A 168 4.47 19.74 1.97
CA LEU A 168 3.37 19.14 2.74
C LEU A 168 3.73 17.71 3.15
N LEU A 169 3.63 17.40 4.44
CA LEU A 169 3.44 16.03 4.92
C LEU A 169 1.94 15.74 4.98
N ALA A 170 1.42 15.06 3.95
CA ALA A 170 0.01 14.80 3.75
C ALA A 170 -0.40 13.48 4.42
N GLY A 171 -0.73 13.58 5.72
CA GLY A 171 -1.24 12.47 6.51
C GLY A 171 -0.16 11.87 7.41
N LEU A 172 -0.21 12.21 8.69
CA LEU A 172 0.54 11.57 9.77
C LEU A 172 -0.44 11.23 10.90
N THR A 173 -0.60 9.95 11.21
CA THR A 173 -1.48 9.50 12.28
C THR A 173 -0.88 9.92 13.63
N ALA A 174 -1.52 10.87 14.31
CA ALA A 174 -1.06 11.42 15.59
C ALA A 174 -2.27 11.74 16.47
N ALA A 175 -2.93 10.68 16.97
CA ALA A 175 -4.23 10.79 17.62
C ALA A 175 -4.25 11.74 18.84
N GLN A 176 -3.21 11.68 19.67
CA GLN A 176 -3.13 12.51 20.87
C GLN A 176 -2.80 13.96 20.52
N SER A 177 -1.92 14.19 19.55
CA SER A 177 -1.58 15.51 19.04
C SER A 177 -2.80 16.19 18.42
N VAL A 178 -3.59 15.48 17.60
CA VAL A 178 -4.85 16.01 17.06
C VAL A 178 -5.84 16.32 18.18
N ALA A 179 -5.98 15.44 19.18
CA ALA A 179 -6.84 15.69 20.33
C ALA A 179 -6.41 16.94 21.11
N TYR A 180 -5.11 17.13 21.33
CA TYR A 180 -4.54 18.32 21.99
C TYR A 180 -4.81 19.60 21.17
N CYS A 181 -4.68 19.54 19.84
CA CYS A 181 -4.96 20.67 18.96
C CYS A 181 -6.44 21.10 18.94
N ARG A 182 -7.38 20.28 19.43
CA ARG A 182 -8.81 20.64 19.52
C ARG A 182 -9.09 21.75 20.52
N THR A 183 -8.20 21.96 21.49
CA THR A 183 -8.35 23.01 22.51
C THR A 183 -7.38 24.18 22.32
N ALA A 184 -6.35 24.02 21.49
CA ALA A 184 -5.41 25.09 21.16
C ALA A 184 -6.06 26.20 20.31
N ALA A 185 -5.52 27.42 20.33
CA ALA A 185 -5.99 28.49 19.46
C ALA A 185 -5.32 28.41 18.08
N ILE A 186 -6.09 28.63 17.00
CA ILE A 186 -5.55 28.76 15.65
C ILE A 186 -4.62 29.98 15.60
N GLY A 187 -3.51 29.86 14.88
CA GLY A 187 -2.46 30.88 14.75
C GLY A 187 -1.50 30.94 15.94
N GLN A 188 -1.59 30.00 16.90
CA GLN A 188 -0.67 29.92 18.03
C GLN A 188 0.30 28.74 17.89
N GLU A 189 1.48 28.91 18.50
CA GLU A 189 2.43 27.83 18.70
C GLU A 189 1.84 26.73 19.59
N VAL A 190 2.10 25.47 19.22
CA VAL A 190 1.63 24.29 19.93
C VAL A 190 2.79 23.67 20.69
N LEU A 191 2.79 23.86 22.01
CA LEU A 191 3.72 23.21 22.92
C LEU A 191 3.12 21.91 23.47
N PHE A 192 3.50 20.77 22.90
CA PHE A 192 2.99 19.47 23.37
C PHE A 192 3.52 19.13 24.76
N PRO A 193 2.66 18.86 25.76
CA PRO A 193 3.09 18.40 27.08
C PRO A 193 3.57 16.95 27.04
N GLU A 194 4.27 16.51 28.09
CA GLU A 194 4.75 15.12 28.23
C GLU A 194 3.63 14.06 28.22
N SER A 195 2.39 14.47 28.52
CA SER A 195 1.22 13.58 28.45
C SER A 195 0.78 13.24 27.02
N VAL A 196 1.26 13.97 26.00
CA VAL A 196 1.03 13.67 24.58
C VAL A 196 2.21 12.86 24.05
N THR A 197 2.03 11.55 23.92
CA THR A 197 3.10 10.57 23.74
C THR A 197 3.18 9.95 22.35
N ASP A 198 2.38 10.44 21.38
CA ASP A 198 2.59 10.02 20.00
C ASP A 198 3.96 10.46 19.46
N THR A 199 4.42 9.75 18.43
CA THR A 199 5.73 9.91 17.80
C THR A 199 5.98 11.34 17.32
N PHE A 200 4.94 12.01 16.82
CA PHE A 200 4.99 13.40 16.38
C PHE A 200 5.29 14.36 17.55
N ALA A 201 4.50 14.32 18.61
CA ALA A 201 4.71 15.15 19.78
C ALA A 201 6.09 14.90 20.43
N CYS A 202 6.51 13.64 20.48
CA CYS A 202 7.85 13.27 20.97
C CYS A 202 8.97 13.86 20.09
N LEU A 203 8.82 13.84 18.76
CA LEU A 203 9.78 14.47 17.85
C LEU A 203 9.85 15.98 18.05
N MET A 204 8.69 16.65 18.14
CA MET A 204 8.62 18.11 18.36
C MET A 204 9.32 18.50 19.66
N ARG A 205 9.01 17.83 20.77
CA ARG A 205 9.68 18.05 22.07
C ARG A 205 11.19 17.81 21.99
N ARG A 206 11.61 16.66 21.44
CA ARG A 206 13.04 16.29 21.33
C ARG A 206 13.84 17.33 20.54
N LYS A 207 13.24 17.93 19.51
CA LYS A 207 13.88 18.97 18.70
C LYS A 207 13.66 20.40 19.21
N GLY A 208 12.87 20.60 20.27
CA GLY A 208 12.51 21.93 20.76
C GLY A 208 11.68 22.75 19.76
N LEU A 209 10.90 22.08 18.92
CA LEU A 209 10.10 22.71 17.87
C LEU A 209 8.67 22.94 18.36
N GLN A 210 8.12 24.11 18.04
CA GLN A 210 6.75 24.51 18.39
C GLN A 210 6.02 24.90 17.10
N PRO A 211 5.32 23.97 16.45
CA PRO A 211 4.62 24.27 15.22
C PRO A 211 3.40 25.15 15.46
N ILE A 212 3.01 25.95 14.47
CA ILE A 212 1.84 26.83 14.54
C ILE A 212 0.60 26.05 14.08
N LEU A 213 -0.49 26.11 14.84
CA LEU A 213 -1.77 25.54 14.42
C LEU A 213 -2.45 26.39 13.34
N GLN A 214 -2.50 25.91 12.09
CA GLN A 214 -3.16 26.62 10.99
C GLN A 214 -4.65 26.35 10.92
N SER A 215 -5.03 25.08 11.02
CA SER A 215 -6.42 24.66 10.89
C SER A 215 -6.68 23.39 11.70
N ARG A 216 -7.97 23.14 11.95
CA ARG A 216 -8.47 21.89 12.50
C ARG A 216 -9.87 21.64 11.98
N GLY A 217 -10.23 20.38 11.80
CA GLY A 217 -11.52 20.05 11.20
C GLY A 217 -11.79 18.57 11.10
N ARG A 218 -12.59 18.20 10.10
CA ARG A 218 -12.90 16.82 9.76
C ARG A 218 -12.37 16.53 8.37
N LEU A 219 -11.70 15.41 8.23
CA LEU A 219 -11.04 15.02 6.98
C LEU A 219 -11.99 14.19 6.11
N LEU A 220 -11.94 14.40 4.80
CA LEU A 220 -12.56 13.52 3.82
C LEU A 220 -11.82 12.17 3.77
N GLY A 221 -12.58 11.09 3.71
CA GLY A 221 -12.08 9.73 3.54
C GLY A 221 -12.04 9.29 2.08
N TRP A 222 -11.60 8.05 1.88
CA TRP A 222 -11.36 7.49 0.55
C TRP A 222 -12.62 7.50 -0.33
N TYR A 223 -13.75 7.07 0.24
CA TYR A 223 -15.04 6.95 -0.44
C TYR A 223 -15.90 8.22 -0.26
N GLY A 224 -15.28 9.33 0.13
CA GLY A 224 -15.98 10.57 0.46
C GLY A 224 -16.68 10.53 1.82
N GLU A 225 -16.41 9.52 2.64
CA GLU A 225 -16.89 9.44 4.01
C GLU A 225 -16.14 10.40 4.92
N ASP A 226 -16.58 10.49 6.16
CA ASP A 226 -15.92 11.25 7.19
C ASP A 226 -14.80 10.42 7.85
N ALA A 227 -13.54 10.76 7.58
CA ALA A 227 -12.37 10.07 8.10
C ALA A 227 -11.97 10.48 9.53
N GLY A 228 -12.72 11.39 10.15
CA GLY A 228 -12.49 11.84 11.52
C GLY A 228 -11.73 13.15 11.63
N ALA A 229 -11.32 13.47 12.86
CA ALA A 229 -10.68 14.76 13.16
C ALA A 229 -9.26 14.85 12.57
N CYS A 230 -8.90 16.05 12.12
CA CYS A 230 -7.55 16.39 11.68
C CYS A 230 -7.11 17.76 12.22
N ALA A 231 -5.81 18.00 12.19
CA ALA A 231 -5.19 19.30 12.46
C ALA A 231 -4.04 19.54 11.48
N VAL A 232 -3.88 20.78 11.04
CA VAL A 232 -2.73 21.21 10.23
C VAL A 232 -1.81 22.04 11.10
N LEU A 233 -0.56 21.62 11.19
CA LEU A 233 0.51 22.28 11.92
C LEU A 233 1.61 22.72 10.95
N SER A 234 2.15 23.92 11.14
CA SER A 234 3.24 24.45 10.30
C SER A 234 4.53 24.63 11.06
N LEU A 235 5.63 24.30 10.40
CA LEU A 235 6.98 24.79 10.71
C LEU A 235 7.47 25.61 9.50
N PRO A 236 8.58 26.35 9.60
CA PRO A 236 9.14 27.06 8.46
C PRO A 236 9.29 26.15 7.24
N GLY A 237 8.55 26.46 6.17
CA GLY A 237 8.63 25.76 4.89
C GLY A 237 7.85 24.45 4.76
N ILE A 238 7.27 23.92 5.84
CA ILE A 238 6.52 22.65 5.82
C ILE A 238 5.22 22.71 6.63
N ASP A 239 4.15 22.25 5.99
CA ASP A 239 2.88 21.95 6.65
C ASP A 239 2.75 20.45 6.89
N MET A 240 2.12 20.09 8.00
CA MET A 240 1.93 18.71 8.44
C MET A 240 0.46 18.49 8.75
N LEU A 241 -0.18 17.68 7.92
CA LEU A 241 -1.56 17.24 8.11
C LEU A 241 -1.58 16.04 9.07
N LEU A 242 -1.99 16.29 10.31
CA LEU A 242 -2.15 15.26 11.34
C LEU A 242 -3.56 14.68 11.31
N THR A 243 -3.67 13.36 11.46
CA THR A 243 -4.96 12.65 11.49
C THR A 243 -5.19 11.95 12.82
N HIS A 244 -6.43 11.98 13.32
CA HIS A 244 -6.79 11.28 14.55
C HIS A 244 -6.85 9.76 14.37
N LYS A 245 -7.23 9.32 13.17
CA LYS A 245 -7.27 7.91 12.77
C LYS A 245 -6.37 7.72 11.56
N ARG A 246 -5.92 6.49 11.34
CA ARG A 246 -5.28 6.09 10.09
C ARG A 246 -6.18 6.46 8.91
N CYS A 247 -5.65 7.26 7.99
CA CYS A 247 -6.34 7.69 6.79
C CYS A 247 -5.36 7.69 5.61
N ALA A 248 -5.80 7.20 4.47
CA ALA A 248 -5.02 7.21 3.24
C ALA A 248 -5.32 8.49 2.46
N VAL A 249 -4.32 9.36 2.31
CA VAL A 249 -4.46 10.58 1.52
C VAL A 249 -4.19 10.24 0.06
N ILE A 250 -5.27 9.93 -0.67
CA ILE A 250 -5.22 9.39 -2.04
C ILE A 250 -5.67 10.37 -3.14
N SER A 251 -6.07 11.59 -2.77
CA SER A 251 -6.52 12.61 -3.72
C SER A 251 -6.27 14.03 -3.21
N PRO A 252 -6.16 15.04 -4.10
CA PRO A 252 -6.08 16.45 -3.70
C PRO A 252 -7.26 16.90 -2.84
N ALA A 253 -8.47 16.39 -3.11
CA ALA A 253 -9.68 16.74 -2.35
C ALA A 253 -9.57 16.36 -0.85
N ILE A 254 -8.87 15.27 -0.52
CA ILE A 254 -8.62 14.91 0.88
C ILE A 254 -7.71 15.95 1.55
N ILE A 255 -6.66 16.39 0.87
CA ILE A 255 -5.77 17.46 1.35
C ILE A 255 -6.57 18.75 1.56
N GLU A 256 -7.37 19.15 0.59
CA GLU A 256 -8.16 20.39 0.62
C GLU A 256 -9.24 20.39 1.72
N SER A 257 -9.79 19.21 2.04
CA SER A 257 -10.76 19.08 3.14
C SER A 257 -10.19 19.44 4.52
N ALA A 258 -8.86 19.43 4.68
CA ALA A 258 -8.17 19.89 5.90
C ALA A 258 -8.00 21.42 5.98
N GLY A 259 -8.50 22.17 4.99
CA GLY A 259 -8.31 23.62 4.89
C GLY A 259 -6.97 24.02 4.28
N LEU A 260 -6.32 23.10 3.56
CA LEU A 260 -5.09 23.36 2.80
C LEU A 260 -5.44 23.71 1.34
N VAL A 261 -4.58 24.48 0.67
CA VAL A 261 -4.71 24.73 -0.77
C VAL A 261 -3.67 23.88 -1.48
N PHE A 262 -4.10 22.83 -2.19
CA PHE A 262 -3.20 21.86 -2.81
C PHE A 262 -2.14 22.53 -3.72
N ALA A 263 -2.54 23.57 -4.45
CA ALA A 263 -1.68 24.30 -5.39
C ALA A 263 -0.53 25.07 -4.72
N ASP A 264 -0.57 25.27 -3.40
CA ASP A 264 0.48 25.98 -2.66
C ASP A 264 1.73 25.12 -2.43
N TYR A 265 1.66 23.82 -2.68
CA TYR A 265 2.74 22.86 -2.39
C TYR A 265 3.49 22.41 -3.64
N ARG A 266 4.83 22.44 -3.53
CA ARG A 266 5.75 21.95 -4.56
C ARG A 266 6.22 20.52 -4.28
N VAL A 267 6.34 20.14 -3.01
CA VAL A 267 6.71 18.78 -2.59
C VAL A 267 5.66 18.25 -1.62
N ILE A 268 5.14 17.07 -1.91
CA ILE A 268 4.07 16.45 -1.12
C ILE A 268 4.51 15.05 -0.72
N VAL A 269 4.58 14.79 0.58
CA VAL A 269 4.89 13.48 1.15
C VAL A 269 3.59 12.79 1.50
N VAL A 270 3.43 11.55 1.08
CA VAL A 270 2.24 10.73 1.32
C VAL A 270 2.63 9.38 1.93
N LYS A 271 1.78 8.86 2.80
CA LYS A 271 1.92 7.54 3.45
C LYS A 271 1.33 6.42 2.58
N LEU A 272 1.91 6.25 1.39
CA LEU A 272 1.45 5.35 0.33
C LEU A 272 2.63 4.55 -0.25
N GLY A 273 2.35 3.43 -0.91
CA GLY A 273 3.34 2.67 -1.68
C GLY A 273 3.45 3.16 -3.14
N TYR A 274 2.31 3.50 -3.75
CA TYR A 274 2.23 4.12 -5.07
C TYR A 274 1.21 5.28 -5.07
N LEU A 275 1.30 6.14 -6.08
CA LEU A 275 0.30 7.19 -6.26
C LEU A 275 -0.99 6.63 -6.84
N TYR A 276 -2.10 6.93 -6.16
CA TYR A 276 -3.43 6.65 -6.67
C TYR A 276 -3.74 7.56 -7.88
N PRO A 277 -4.70 7.19 -8.75
CA PRO A 277 -4.95 7.87 -10.02
C PRO A 277 -5.09 9.40 -9.91
N ASP A 278 -5.79 9.90 -8.90
CA ASP A 278 -6.02 11.33 -8.72
C ASP A 278 -4.73 12.10 -8.37
N LEU A 279 -3.85 11.52 -7.54
CA LEU A 279 -2.54 12.11 -7.25
C LEU A 279 -1.58 11.95 -8.44
N ALA A 280 -1.61 10.79 -9.10
CA ALA A 280 -0.78 10.53 -10.27
C ALA A 280 -1.09 11.49 -11.42
N ALA A 281 -2.37 11.87 -11.60
CA ALA A 281 -2.80 12.80 -12.64
C ALA A 281 -2.24 14.22 -12.46
N VAL A 282 -1.95 14.63 -11.23
CA VAL A 282 -1.42 15.97 -10.91
C VAL A 282 0.09 15.97 -10.66
N ALA A 283 0.69 14.81 -10.38
CA ALA A 283 2.12 14.66 -10.13
C ALA A 283 2.95 14.99 -11.37
N LYS A 284 3.93 15.89 -11.24
CA LYS A 284 4.98 16.06 -12.26
C LYS A 284 6.08 15.02 -12.14
N LYS A 285 6.31 14.56 -10.92
CA LYS A 285 7.29 13.53 -10.59
C LYS A 285 6.88 12.80 -9.32
N ALA A 286 7.27 11.54 -9.20
CA ALA A 286 7.03 10.74 -8.01
C ALA A 286 8.26 9.90 -7.66
N TYR A 287 8.60 9.91 -6.38
CA TYR A 287 9.64 9.07 -5.80
C TYR A 287 9.02 8.15 -4.76
N MET A 288 9.42 6.90 -4.76
CA MET A 288 9.12 5.99 -3.65
C MET A 288 10.34 5.96 -2.74
N ALA A 289 10.21 6.52 -1.54
CA ALA A 289 11.22 6.48 -0.51
C ALA A 289 11.14 5.12 0.18
N MET A 290 12.17 4.28 0.00
CA MET A 290 12.28 2.94 0.56
C MET A 290 12.56 3.01 2.07
N THR A 291 11.60 3.54 2.83
CA THR A 291 11.70 3.68 4.30
C THR A 291 11.48 2.35 4.99
N PRO A 292 12.08 2.14 6.18
CA PRO A 292 11.74 1.01 7.03
C PRO A 292 10.33 1.19 7.64
N GLY A 293 9.70 0.10 8.03
CA GLY A 293 8.44 0.13 8.77
C GLY A 293 7.56 -1.09 8.54
N ALA A 294 6.29 -0.99 8.94
CA ALA A 294 5.34 -2.09 8.91
C ALA A 294 5.01 -2.56 7.48
N SER A 295 5.20 -1.69 6.48
CA SER A 295 5.03 -2.00 5.06
C SER A 295 6.34 -1.84 4.28
N CYS A 296 7.48 -2.22 4.87
CA CYS A 296 8.80 -2.14 4.23
C CYS A 296 8.82 -2.82 2.85
N GLU A 297 9.30 -2.11 1.83
CA GLU A 297 9.38 -2.60 0.45
C GLU A 297 10.64 -3.47 0.18
N GLN A 298 11.63 -3.44 1.08
CA GLN A 298 12.80 -4.31 1.05
C GLN A 298 12.45 -5.65 1.72
N ILE A 299 11.71 -6.51 1.03
CA ILE A 299 11.21 -7.79 1.58
C ILE A 299 12.33 -8.69 2.06
N GLU A 300 13.47 -8.69 1.37
CA GLU A 300 14.65 -9.46 1.74
C GLU A 300 15.21 -9.09 3.12
N SER A 301 14.92 -7.88 3.63
CA SER A 301 15.37 -7.43 4.95
C SER A 301 14.39 -7.76 6.08
N ILE A 302 13.20 -8.28 5.76
CA ILE A 302 12.18 -8.59 6.78
C ILE A 302 12.56 -9.88 7.51
N PRO A 303 12.60 -9.90 8.86
CA PRO A 303 13.02 -11.05 9.64
C PRO A 303 11.88 -12.07 9.81
N TYR A 304 11.41 -12.66 8.71
CA TYR A 304 10.37 -13.70 8.75
C TYR A 304 10.79 -14.92 9.58
N ARG A 305 9.88 -15.41 10.43
CA ARG A 305 10.08 -16.56 11.32
C ARG A 305 9.16 -17.73 10.99
N VAL A 306 8.01 -17.48 10.37
CA VAL A 306 6.93 -18.46 10.23
C VAL A 306 6.67 -18.85 8.76
N VAL A 307 7.04 -18.01 7.79
CA VAL A 307 6.89 -18.33 6.36
C VAL A 307 7.48 -19.69 6.00
N SER A 308 6.80 -20.39 5.09
CA SER A 308 7.28 -21.67 4.57
C SER A 308 8.48 -21.43 3.67
N ARG A 309 9.61 -22.09 3.97
CA ARG A 309 10.85 -22.02 3.19
C ARG A 309 11.08 -23.33 2.40
N PRO A 310 11.72 -23.28 1.23
CA PRO A 310 12.30 -22.09 0.60
C PRO A 310 11.26 -21.16 -0.02
N VAL A 311 11.53 -19.85 -0.03
CA VAL A 311 10.66 -18.82 -0.62
C VAL A 311 11.46 -17.68 -1.26
N TYR A 312 11.19 -17.35 -2.51
CA TYR A 312 11.80 -16.22 -3.22
C TYR A 312 11.14 -14.90 -2.79
N PRO A 313 11.87 -13.77 -2.62
CA PRO A 313 13.31 -13.56 -2.87
C PRO A 313 14.23 -13.83 -1.67
N ILE A 314 13.69 -14.33 -0.56
CA ILE A 314 14.42 -14.51 0.71
C ILE A 314 15.44 -15.65 0.59
N ASP A 315 15.02 -16.76 -0.01
CA ASP A 315 15.84 -17.88 -0.45
C ASP A 315 15.94 -17.83 -1.98
N ARG A 316 17.13 -17.98 -2.56
CA ARG A 316 17.35 -17.78 -4.01
C ARG A 316 17.77 -19.03 -4.78
N ASP A 317 18.36 -20.00 -4.09
CA ASP A 317 18.97 -21.18 -4.71
C ASP A 317 18.01 -22.37 -4.73
N PHE A 318 16.84 -22.20 -5.36
CA PHE A 318 15.88 -23.29 -5.58
C PHE A 318 15.01 -23.05 -6.82
N ASP A 319 14.52 -24.15 -7.41
CA ASP A 319 13.45 -24.11 -8.40
C ASP A 319 12.15 -24.64 -7.79
N TRP A 320 11.03 -24.24 -8.37
CA TRP A 320 9.71 -24.68 -7.94
C TRP A 320 8.89 -25.18 -9.12
N ILE A 321 8.41 -26.39 -9.01
CA ILE A 321 7.43 -26.97 -9.94
C ILE A 321 6.14 -27.16 -9.13
N PRO A 322 4.95 -26.81 -9.67
CA PRO A 322 3.70 -27.11 -9.02
C PRO A 322 3.65 -28.60 -8.63
N ALA A 323 3.40 -28.90 -7.36
CA ALA A 323 3.08 -30.27 -7.00
C ALA A 323 1.82 -30.67 -7.78
N ASN A 324 1.78 -31.88 -8.35
CA ASN A 324 0.54 -32.43 -8.88
C ASN A 324 -0.47 -32.42 -7.74
N SER A 325 -1.37 -31.43 -7.72
CA SER A 325 -2.30 -31.21 -6.63
C SER A 325 -3.26 -32.40 -6.59
N ASN A 326 -2.95 -33.37 -5.75
CA ASN A 326 -3.88 -34.45 -5.45
C ASN A 326 -5.07 -33.80 -4.71
N PRO A 327 -6.34 -34.09 -5.05
CA PRO A 327 -7.51 -33.37 -4.51
C PRO A 327 -7.79 -33.53 -3.01
N ALA A 328 -6.87 -34.05 -2.21
CA ALA A 328 -7.08 -34.36 -0.80
C ALA A 328 -6.00 -33.68 0.07
N GLY A 329 -6.40 -32.56 0.68
CA GLY A 329 -5.64 -31.82 1.69
C GLY A 329 -6.45 -30.68 2.25
#